data_AF-A0AAW0FPM2-F1
#
_entry.id   AF-A0AAW0FPM2-F1
#
_cell.length_a   1.000
_cell.length_b   1.000
_cell.length_c   1.000
_cell.angle_alpha   90.00
_cell.angle_beta   90.00
_cell.angle_gamma   90.00
#
_symmetry.space_group_name_H-M   'P 1'
#
loop_
_entity.id
_entity.type
_entity.pdbx_description
1 polymer ?
#
loop_
_entity_poly.entity_id
_entity_poly.type
_entity_poly.pdbx_seq_one_letter_code
_entity_poly.pdbx_strand_id
1 'polypeptide(L)'
;MASFNVNSKKLNKSLSSTSSVTVNLTTNNNSTLAGLKLTFKGKLNVSLGEIITWKLQAINNSPNKLNLSLIVQNPINFNPLDTNGIIILDNDVRIGPIDSHSVFETDIKLIGISKGIYNLDGIKIFDISSGDGIDFGKLVEVFVV
;
A
#
# COMPACT_ATOMS: atom_id res chain seq x y z
N MET A 1 12.45 5.39 -58.77
CA MET A 1 12.76 5.34 -57.33
C MET A 1 11.66 6.09 -56.60
N ALA A 2 10.76 5.38 -55.91
CA ALA A 2 9.71 5.99 -55.10
C ALA A 2 10.06 5.76 -53.62
N SER A 3 10.20 6.85 -52.89
CA SER A 3 10.59 6.86 -51.47
C SER A 3 9.37 6.64 -50.59
N PHE A 4 9.39 5.61 -49.75
CA PHE A 4 8.38 5.40 -48.71
C PHE A 4 8.77 6.20 -47.45
N ASN A 5 7.96 7.19 -47.10
CA ASN A 5 8.09 7.95 -45.86
C ASN A 5 7.13 7.36 -44.81
N VAL A 6 7.69 6.69 -43.78
CA VAL A 6 6.92 6.20 -42.64
C VAL A 6 7.09 7.19 -41.49
N ASN A 7 6.14 8.10 -41.34
CA ASN A 7 5.99 8.89 -40.11
C ASN A 7 5.45 7.99 -39.00
N SER A 8 6.35 7.43 -38.18
CA SER A 8 5.96 6.77 -36.93
C SER A 8 5.64 7.84 -35.90
N LYS A 9 4.35 8.20 -35.78
CA LYS A 9 3.85 8.92 -34.60
C LYS A 9 4.07 8.00 -33.39
N LYS A 10 5.15 8.25 -32.64
CA LYS A 10 5.41 7.62 -31.36
C LYS A 10 4.30 8.04 -30.40
N LEU A 11 3.33 7.16 -30.21
CA LEU A 11 2.27 7.33 -29.24
C LEU A 11 2.91 7.22 -27.84
N ASN A 12 3.33 8.34 -27.27
CA ASN A 12 3.76 8.40 -25.87
C ASN A 12 2.51 8.18 -25.00
N LYS A 13 2.11 6.92 -24.85
CA LYS A 13 1.18 6.52 -23.80
C LYS A 13 1.94 6.68 -22.50
N SER A 14 1.78 7.82 -21.84
CA SER A 14 2.14 8.00 -20.43
C SER A 14 1.40 6.91 -19.65
N LEU A 15 2.06 5.78 -19.45
CA LEU A 15 1.57 4.68 -18.65
C LEU A 15 1.72 5.14 -17.20
N SER A 16 0.78 5.95 -16.74
CA SER A 16 0.55 6.14 -15.31
C SER A 16 0.01 4.79 -14.80
N SER A 17 0.91 3.84 -14.59
CA SER A 17 0.61 2.51 -14.07
C SER A 17 0.28 2.64 -12.60
N THR A 18 -0.97 2.98 -12.30
CA THR A 18 -1.52 2.87 -10.95
C THR A 18 -1.69 1.38 -10.68
N SER A 19 -0.87 0.84 -9.80
CA SER A 19 -0.97 -0.55 -9.35
C SER A 19 -1.87 -0.62 -8.12
N SER A 20 -2.46 -1.78 -7.88
CA SER A 20 -3.26 -2.01 -6.69
C SER A 20 -3.00 -3.38 -6.12
N VAL A 21 -2.89 -3.45 -4.81
CA VAL A 21 -2.74 -4.68 -4.03
C VAL A 21 -3.95 -4.78 -3.12
N THR A 22 -4.69 -5.87 -3.24
CA THR A 22 -5.86 -6.14 -2.40
C THR A 22 -5.51 -7.25 -1.44
N VAL A 23 -5.71 -7.01 -0.14
CA VAL A 23 -5.59 -8.00 0.91
C VAL A 23 -7.00 -8.31 1.42
N ASN A 24 -7.44 -9.55 1.26
CA ASN A 24 -8.65 -10.05 1.90
C ASN A 24 -8.25 -10.72 3.22
N LEU A 25 -8.73 -10.19 4.35
CA LEU A 25 -8.42 -10.77 5.65
C LEU A 25 -9.47 -11.83 5.99
N THR A 26 -9.28 -13.05 5.51
CA THR A 26 -10.00 -14.22 6.07
C THR A 26 -9.25 -14.70 7.30
N THR A 27 -9.25 -13.88 8.34
CA THR A 27 -8.73 -14.33 9.63
C THR A 27 -9.75 -15.30 10.25
N ASN A 28 -9.23 -16.18 11.12
CA ASN A 28 -9.97 -17.15 11.93
C ASN A 28 -11.39 -16.66 12.27
N ASN A 29 -12.41 -17.52 12.21
CA ASN A 29 -13.82 -17.18 12.43
C ASN A 29 -14.11 -16.39 13.74
N ASN A 30 -13.14 -16.38 14.67
CA ASN A 30 -13.23 -15.69 15.95
C ASN A 30 -12.58 -14.30 15.97
N SER A 31 -11.94 -13.85 14.89
CA SER A 31 -11.28 -12.54 14.79
C SER A 31 -12.29 -11.44 14.48
N THR A 32 -12.16 -10.28 15.13
CA THR A 32 -13.00 -9.11 14.78
C THR A 32 -12.70 -8.57 13.39
N LEU A 33 -11.53 -8.87 12.83
CA LEU A 33 -11.14 -8.47 11.48
C LEU A 33 -11.74 -9.35 10.37
N ALA A 34 -12.50 -10.40 10.71
CA ALA A 34 -13.13 -11.27 9.73
C ALA A 34 -14.10 -10.49 8.83
N GLY A 35 -13.94 -10.62 7.51
CA GLY A 35 -14.76 -9.89 6.53
C GLY A 35 -14.25 -8.48 6.19
N LEU A 36 -13.16 -8.02 6.80
CA LEU A 36 -12.45 -6.83 6.38
C LEU A 36 -11.66 -7.10 5.08
N LYS A 37 -11.82 -6.20 4.11
CA LYS A 37 -11.04 -6.17 2.88
C LYS A 37 -10.30 -4.84 2.78
N LEU A 38 -8.99 -4.91 2.58
CA LEU A 38 -8.12 -3.74 2.42
C LEU A 38 -7.56 -3.70 1.01
N THR A 39 -7.50 -2.52 0.41
CA THR A 39 -6.90 -2.32 -0.90
C THR A 39 -5.98 -1.12 -0.88
N PHE A 40 -4.71 -1.35 -1.18
CA PHE A 40 -3.68 -0.33 -1.36
C PHE A 40 -3.54 -0.03 -2.85
N LYS A 41 -3.66 1.23 -3.27
CA LYS A 41 -3.62 1.65 -4.66
C LYS A 41 -2.64 2.80 -4.85
N GLY A 42 -1.66 2.62 -5.72
CA GLY A 42 -0.66 3.64 -5.97
C GLY A 42 0.38 3.21 -7.00
N LYS A 43 1.33 4.09 -7.29
CA LYS A 43 2.43 3.78 -8.21
C LYS A 43 3.45 2.89 -7.51
N LEU A 44 3.89 1.83 -8.19
CA LEU A 44 5.03 1.00 -7.75
C LEU A 44 6.38 1.52 -8.27
N ASN A 45 6.38 2.52 -9.16
CA ASN A 45 7.61 3.15 -9.63
C ASN A 45 7.72 4.52 -8.94
N VAL A 46 8.82 4.73 -8.21
CA VAL A 46 9.07 5.92 -7.40
C VAL A 46 10.42 6.50 -7.78
N SER A 47 10.50 7.80 -8.03
CA SER A 47 11.81 8.42 -8.27
C SER A 47 12.55 8.60 -6.94
N LEU A 48 13.88 8.47 -6.94
CA LEU A 48 14.68 8.76 -5.74
C LEU A 48 14.36 10.16 -5.19
N GLY A 49 13.97 10.24 -3.91
CA GLY A 49 13.57 11.46 -3.21
C GLY A 49 12.12 11.90 -3.47
N GLU A 50 11.37 11.23 -4.34
CA GLU A 50 9.96 11.53 -4.60
C GLU A 50 9.07 11.01 -3.46
N ILE A 51 8.18 11.86 -2.98
CA ILE A 51 7.08 11.46 -2.09
C ILE A 51 5.87 11.13 -2.96
N ILE A 52 5.35 9.93 -2.84
CA ILE A 52 4.14 9.49 -3.52
C ILE A 52 3.03 9.17 -2.52
N THR A 53 1.78 9.36 -2.95
CA THR A 53 0.58 9.06 -2.16
C THR A 53 -0.08 7.80 -2.68
N TRP A 54 -0.36 6.86 -1.79
CA TRP A 54 -1.16 5.67 -2.04
C TRP A 54 -2.52 5.80 -1.37
N LYS A 55 -3.58 5.41 -2.09
CA LYS A 55 -4.93 5.30 -1.54
C LYS A 55 -5.11 3.97 -0.83
N LEU A 56 -5.65 4.00 0.36
CA LEU A 56 -6.09 2.85 1.13
C LEU A 56 -7.61 2.83 1.19
N GLN A 57 -8.21 1.75 0.71
CA GLN A 57 -9.64 1.49 0.80
C GLN A 57 -9.88 0.32 1.75
N ALA A 58 -10.71 0.54 2.76
CA ALA A 58 -11.17 -0.47 3.70
C ALA A 58 -12.66 -0.72 3.49
N ILE A 59 -13.04 -1.99 3.31
CA ILE A 59 -14.42 -2.44 3.16
C ILE A 59 -14.71 -3.41 4.29
N ASN A 60 -15.63 -3.03 5.17
CA ASN A 60 -16.07 -3.89 6.27
C ASN A 60 -17.27 -4.72 5.81
N ASN A 61 -17.08 -5.99 5.45
CA ASN A 61 -18.18 -6.89 5.12
C ASN A 61 -18.71 -7.67 6.33
N SER A 62 -18.23 -7.35 7.53
CA SER A 62 -18.66 -7.99 8.77
C SER A 62 -19.93 -7.33 9.33
N PRO A 63 -20.69 -8.02 10.20
CA PRO A 63 -21.83 -7.43 10.91
C PRO A 63 -21.41 -6.44 12.01
N ASN A 64 -20.13 -6.40 12.37
CA ASN A 64 -19.62 -5.59 13.47
C ASN A 64 -19.08 -4.26 12.95
N LYS A 65 -19.17 -3.22 13.78
CA LYS A 65 -18.44 -1.97 13.55
C LYS A 65 -16.96 -2.20 13.84
N LEU A 66 -16.07 -1.74 12.97
CA LEU A 66 -14.62 -1.85 13.17
C LEU A 66 -14.03 -0.49 13.47
N ASN A 67 -13.09 -0.39 14.41
CA ASN A 67 -12.35 0.85 14.67
C ASN A 67 -10.87 0.58 14.49
N LEU A 68 -10.30 0.94 13.34
CA LEU A 68 -9.02 0.41 12.90
C LEU A 68 -7.90 1.45 13.02
N SER A 69 -6.68 0.98 13.22
CA SER A 69 -5.50 1.79 12.96
C SER A 69 -4.45 0.99 12.21
N LEU A 70 -3.79 1.67 11.28
CA LEU A 70 -2.65 1.16 10.54
C LEU A 70 -1.37 1.64 11.24
N ILE A 71 -0.60 0.70 11.78
CA ILE A 71 0.74 0.98 12.29
C ILE A 71 1.77 0.65 11.23
N VAL A 72 2.75 1.53 11.11
CA VAL A 72 3.89 1.38 10.23
C VAL A 72 5.14 1.21 11.08
N GLN A 73 5.80 0.09 10.91
CA GLN A 73 7.08 -0.25 11.53
C GLN A 73 8.10 -0.39 10.41
N ASN A 74 8.62 0.74 9.91
CA ASN A 74 9.69 0.71 8.93
C ASN A 74 10.84 -0.15 9.49
N PRO A 75 11.26 -1.23 8.80
CA PRO A 75 12.29 -2.10 9.33
C PRO A 75 13.54 -1.29 9.64
N ILE A 76 14.13 -1.47 10.82
CA ILE A 76 15.44 -0.93 11.13
C ILE A 76 16.43 -2.01 10.73
N ASN A 77 17.11 -1.81 9.60
CA ASN A 77 18.17 -2.71 9.22
C ASN A 77 19.45 -2.30 9.95
N PHE A 78 19.90 -3.15 10.88
CA PHE A 78 21.17 -2.93 11.57
C PHE A 78 22.38 -3.33 10.72
N ASN A 79 22.14 -3.97 9.58
CA ASN A 79 23.17 -4.23 8.58
C ASN A 79 23.30 -2.99 7.66
N PRO A 80 24.42 -2.25 7.68
CA PRO A 80 24.62 -1.05 6.86
C PRO A 80 24.52 -1.32 5.35
N LEU A 81 24.64 -2.58 4.94
CA LEU A 81 24.60 -3.03 3.55
C LEU A 81 23.17 -3.32 3.06
N ASP A 82 22.22 -3.58 3.97
CA ASP A 82 20.81 -3.78 3.63
C ASP A 82 20.02 -2.50 3.91
N THR A 83 20.20 -1.50 3.06
CA THR A 83 19.44 -0.26 3.18
C THR A 83 17.98 -0.50 2.79
N ASN A 84 17.04 -0.09 3.65
CA ASN A 84 15.66 0.05 3.22
C ASN A 84 15.58 1.23 2.26
N GLY A 85 15.23 0.98 1.01
CA GLY A 85 15.11 2.03 0.00
C GLY A 85 13.76 2.73 -0.02
N ILE A 86 12.82 2.33 0.85
CA ILE A 86 11.49 2.92 0.94
C ILE A 86 11.13 3.13 2.40
N ILE A 87 10.54 4.27 2.69
CA ILE A 87 10.01 4.63 4.00
C ILE A 87 8.54 5.04 3.83
N ILE A 88 7.65 4.45 4.62
CA ILE A 88 6.29 4.97 4.77
C ILE A 88 6.33 6.10 5.80
N LEU A 89 5.78 7.25 5.42
CA LEU A 89 5.88 8.51 6.16
C LEU A 89 4.74 8.72 7.16
N ASP A 90 3.60 8.07 6.96
CA ASP A 90 2.46 8.20 7.85
C ASP A 90 2.42 7.01 8.82
N ASN A 91 2.61 7.29 10.11
CA ASN A 91 2.46 6.32 11.18
C ASN A 91 1.10 6.51 11.89
N ASP A 92 0.56 5.44 12.46
CA ASP A 92 -0.72 5.40 13.19
C ASP A 92 -1.88 6.02 12.40
N VAL A 93 -2.04 5.59 11.14
CA VAL A 93 -3.12 6.07 10.28
C VAL A 93 -4.43 5.52 10.80
N ARG A 94 -5.23 6.40 11.42
CA ARG A 94 -6.56 6.06 11.94
C ARG A 94 -7.51 5.83 10.77
N ILE A 95 -8.00 4.60 10.67
CA ILE A 95 -8.98 4.19 9.69
C ILE A 95 -10.26 4.07 10.50
N GLY A 96 -11.17 5.02 10.31
CA GLY A 96 -12.18 5.41 11.29
C GLY A 96 -13.04 4.27 11.86
N PRO A 97 -14.03 4.59 12.71
CA PRO A 97 -15.07 3.62 12.98
C PRO A 97 -15.83 3.32 11.66
N ILE A 98 -15.56 2.17 11.04
CA ILE A 98 -16.20 1.69 9.81
C ILE A 98 -17.45 0.91 10.22
N ASP A 99 -18.62 1.45 9.86
CA ASP A 99 -19.89 0.76 10.07
C ASP A 99 -19.95 -0.55 9.30
N SER A 100 -20.80 -1.46 9.74
CA SER A 100 -21.05 -2.73 9.04
C SER A 100 -21.47 -2.47 7.59
N HIS A 101 -20.90 -3.24 6.66
CA HIS A 101 -21.14 -3.16 5.22
C HIS A 101 -20.81 -1.81 4.57
N SER A 102 -19.94 -1.01 5.20
CA SER A 102 -19.51 0.30 4.69
C SER A 102 -18.07 0.31 4.19
N VAL A 103 -17.72 1.40 3.49
CA VAL A 103 -16.40 1.63 2.90
C VAL A 103 -15.80 2.90 3.51
N PHE A 104 -14.51 2.83 3.82
CA PHE A 104 -13.71 3.97 4.23
C PHE A 104 -12.49 4.11 3.32
N GLU A 105 -12.11 5.34 2.98
CA GLU A 105 -10.92 5.63 2.20
C GLU A 105 -10.03 6.64 2.94
N THR A 106 -8.72 6.41 2.87
CA THR A 106 -7.68 7.32 3.37
C THR A 106 -6.44 7.19 2.50
N ASP A 107 -5.43 8.01 2.77
CA ASP A 107 -4.16 8.00 2.06
C ASP A 107 -2.99 7.65 3.00
N ILE A 108 -1.93 7.08 2.42
CA ILE A 108 -0.61 6.92 3.03
C ILE A 108 0.46 7.47 2.08
N LYS A 109 1.52 8.05 2.62
CA LYS A 109 2.65 8.58 1.85
C LYS A 109 3.89 7.71 2.01
N LEU A 110 4.64 7.59 0.93
CA LEU A 110 5.89 6.84 0.87
C LEU A 110 6.96 7.68 0.18
N ILE A 111 8.22 7.49 0.57
CA ILE A 111 9.38 8.10 -0.08
C ILE A 111 10.40 7.03 -0.48
N GLY A 112 10.92 7.12 -1.70
CA GLY A 112 12.07 6.34 -2.15
C GLY A 112 13.38 7.01 -1.73
N ILE A 113 14.23 6.34 -0.95
CA ILE A 113 15.49 6.88 -0.41
C ILE A 113 16.75 6.17 -0.92
N SER A 114 16.60 5.02 -1.58
CA SER A 114 17.69 4.32 -2.26
C SER A 114 17.15 3.66 -3.52
N LYS A 115 17.94 3.60 -4.60
CA LYS A 115 17.55 2.97 -5.86
C LYS A 115 17.57 1.45 -5.74
N GLY A 116 16.58 0.77 -6.33
CA GLY A 116 16.46 -0.68 -6.24
C GLY A 116 15.00 -1.15 -6.15
N ILE A 117 14.82 -2.44 -5.92
CA ILE A 117 13.51 -3.07 -5.68
C ILE A 117 13.40 -3.36 -4.20
N TYR A 118 12.38 -2.83 -3.55
CA TYR A 118 12.18 -2.94 -2.10
C TYR A 118 10.79 -3.47 -1.80
N ASN A 119 10.69 -4.35 -0.81
CA ASN A 119 9.41 -4.80 -0.29
C ASN A 119 8.83 -3.70 0.61
N LEU A 120 7.56 -3.40 0.41
CA LEU A 120 6.77 -2.65 1.36
C LEU A 120 6.41 -3.58 2.53
N ASP A 121 7.10 -3.40 3.64
CA ASP A 121 7.03 -4.27 4.83
C ASP A 121 6.71 -3.43 6.08
N GLY A 122 6.39 -4.10 7.18
CA GLY A 122 6.16 -3.48 8.48
C GLY A 122 4.80 -2.80 8.62
N ILE A 123 3.86 -3.07 7.71
CA ILE A 123 2.49 -2.57 7.81
C ILE A 123 1.67 -3.57 8.64
N LYS A 124 1.04 -3.05 9.69
CA LYS A 124 0.14 -3.79 10.57
C LYS A 124 -1.17 -3.07 10.67
N ILE A 125 -2.28 -3.81 10.75
CA ILE A 125 -3.58 -3.22 11.09
C ILE A 125 -4.12 -3.89 12.35
N PHE A 126 -4.80 -3.12 13.18
CA PHE A 126 -5.45 -3.63 14.37
C PHE A 126 -6.78 -2.93 14.60
N ASP A 127 -7.73 -3.69 15.14
CA ASP A 127 -8.96 -3.17 15.70
C ASP A 127 -8.68 -2.68 17.12
N ILE A 128 -8.81 -1.37 17.29
CA ILE A 128 -8.58 -0.67 18.55
C ILE A 128 -9.55 -1.16 19.64
N SER A 129 -10.75 -1.62 19.24
CA SER A 129 -11.79 -2.01 20.19
C SER A 129 -11.54 -3.38 20.82
N SER A 130 -11.07 -4.35 20.03
CA SER A 130 -10.78 -5.71 20.49
C SER A 130 -9.31 -5.96 20.84
N GLY A 131 -8.41 -5.18 20.24
CA GLY A 131 -6.97 -5.45 20.25
C GLY A 131 -6.52 -6.47 19.20
N ASP A 132 -7.43 -7.02 18.40
CA ASP A 132 -7.08 -7.96 17.33
C ASP A 132 -6.27 -7.25 16.25
N GLY A 133 -5.15 -7.85 15.84
CA GLY A 133 -4.27 -7.30 14.83
C GLY A 133 -3.75 -8.34 13.86
N ILE A 134 -3.34 -7.86 12.69
CA ILE A 134 -2.65 -8.66 11.67
C ILE A 134 -1.42 -7.91 11.18
N ASP A 135 -0.38 -8.68 10.92
CA ASP A 135 0.82 -8.24 10.22
C ASP A 135 0.74 -8.71 8.76
N PHE A 136 0.94 -7.79 7.82
CA PHE A 136 0.94 -8.12 6.40
C PHE A 136 2.28 -8.73 5.95
N GLY A 137 3.36 -8.55 6.73
CA GLY A 137 4.71 -8.82 6.29
C GLY A 137 5.03 -8.07 4.99
N LYS A 138 5.64 -8.77 4.04
CA LYS A 138 5.96 -8.24 2.71
C LYS A 138 4.70 -8.11 1.87
N LEU A 139 4.20 -6.87 1.75
CA LEU A 139 2.96 -6.58 1.04
C LEU A 139 3.14 -6.58 -0.48
N VAL A 140 4.12 -5.83 -0.99
CA VAL A 140 4.39 -5.69 -2.44
C VAL A 140 5.77 -5.10 -2.70
N GLU A 141 6.34 -5.40 -3.86
CA GLU A 141 7.58 -4.81 -4.34
C GLU A 141 7.34 -3.45 -5.01
N VAL A 142 8.16 -2.47 -4.66
CA VAL A 142 8.18 -1.13 -5.22
C VAL A 142 9.58 -0.85 -5.75
N PHE A 143 9.63 -0.31 -6.97
CA PHE A 143 10.84 -0.02 -7.71
C PHE A 143 11.20 1.46 -7.59
N VAL A 144 12.38 1.74 -7.05
CA VAL A 144 12.92 3.09 -6.89
C VAL A 144 13.98 3.35 -7.95
N VAL A 145 13.80 4.41 -8.75
CA VAL A 145 14.63 4.75 -9.94
C VAL A 145 15.43 6.03 -9.78
#